data_AF-A0A432MJ51-F1
#
_entry.id   AF-A0A432MJ51-F1
#
_cell.length_a   1.000
_cell.length_b   1.000
_cell.length_c   1.000
_cell.angle_alpha   90.00
_cell.angle_beta   90.00
_cell.angle_gamma   90.00
#
_symmetry.space_group_name_H-M   'P 1'
#
loop_
_entity.id
_entity.type
_entity.pdbx_description
1 polymer ?
#
loop_
_entity_poly.entity_id
_entity_poly.type
_entity_poly.pdbx_seq_one_letter_code
_entity_poly.pdbx_strand_id
1 'polypeptide(L)'
;MLSTKKQLSDVQLWQRNLASLIRSGLFVRADLGESNGLHTIVGVYGDGSVSAPMAKYADFRRAEDALEIIHRLVQSGHSAEVN
;
A
#
# COMPACT_ATOMS: atom_id res chain seq x y z
N MET A 1 -20.74 13.35 -23.38
CA MET A 1 -20.47 12.47 -22.22
C MET A 1 -19.40 13.12 -21.36
N LEU A 2 -19.77 13.75 -20.24
CA LEU A 2 -18.78 14.20 -19.26
C LEU A 2 -18.25 12.96 -18.52
N SER A 3 -17.01 12.57 -18.80
CA SER A 3 -16.29 11.60 -17.96
C SER A 3 -15.99 12.29 -16.64
N THR A 4 -16.78 11.98 -15.60
CA THR A 4 -16.53 12.46 -14.24
C THR A 4 -15.29 11.74 -13.73
N LYS A 5 -14.12 12.36 -13.91
CA LYS A 5 -12.84 11.84 -13.42
C LYS A 5 -12.91 11.79 -11.90
N LYS A 6 -13.25 10.63 -11.33
CA LYS A 6 -13.35 10.43 -9.89
C LYS A 6 -11.95 10.63 -9.29
N GLN A 7 -11.71 11.77 -8.64
CA GLN A 7 -10.47 12.00 -7.92
C GLN A 7 -10.40 11.03 -6.75
N LEU A 8 -9.27 10.34 -6.62
CA LEU A 8 -9.00 9.51 -5.45
C LEU A 8 -8.68 10.43 -4.28
N SER A 9 -9.07 10.03 -3.08
CA SER A 9 -8.52 10.66 -1.89
C SER A 9 -7.03 10.35 -1.79
N ASP A 10 -6.27 11.19 -1.08
CA ASP A 10 -4.84 10.96 -0.85
C ASP A 10 -4.59 9.57 -0.26
N VAL A 11 -5.48 9.11 0.62
CA VAL A 11 -5.44 7.78 1.23
C VAL A 11 -5.51 6.68 0.16
N GLN A 12 -6.50 6.76 -0.72
CA GLN A 12 -6.66 5.79 -1.81
C GLN A 12 -5.51 5.84 -2.81
N LEU A 13 -4.95 7.03 -3.04
CA LEU A 13 -3.85 7.22 -3.97
C LEU A 13 -2.57 6.55 -3.45
N TRP A 14 -2.15 6.82 -2.21
CA TRP A 14 -0.92 6.21 -1.69
C TRP A 14 -1.03 4.69 -1.54
N GLN A 15 -2.21 4.17 -1.15
CA GLN A 15 -2.46 2.72 -1.06
C GLN A 15 -2.34 2.05 -2.43
N ARG A 16 -2.91 2.67 -3.48
CA ARG A 16 -2.80 2.15 -4.86
C ARG A 16 -1.39 2.24 -5.40
N ASN A 17 -0.67 3.32 -5.08
CA ASN A 17 0.72 3.48 -5.49
C ASN A 17 1.61 2.41 -4.84
N LEU A 18 1.48 2.17 -3.53
CA LEU A 18 2.22 1.10 -2.86
C LEU A 18 1.90 -0.28 -3.45
N ALA A 19 0.61 -0.58 -3.67
CA ALA A 19 0.23 -1.82 -4.33
C ALA A 19 0.84 -1.95 -5.74
N SER A 20 0.97 -0.85 -6.49
CA SER A 20 1.64 -0.83 -7.79
C SER A 20 3.14 -1.08 -7.69
N LEU A 21 3.82 -0.53 -6.69
CA LEU A 21 5.25 -0.74 -6.45
C LEU A 21 5.55 -2.19 -6.05
N ILE A 22 4.62 -2.84 -5.33
CA ILE A 22 4.72 -4.27 -5.03
C ILE A 22 4.56 -5.09 -6.31
N ARG A 23 3.55 -4.80 -7.13
CA ARG A 23 3.34 -5.53 -8.40
C ARG A 23 4.49 -5.33 -9.39
N SER A 24 5.15 -4.18 -9.40
CA SER A 24 6.31 -3.95 -10.25
C SER A 24 7.59 -4.63 -9.75
N GLY A 25 7.55 -5.29 -8.58
CA GLY A 25 8.69 -5.97 -7.97
C GLY A 25 9.68 -5.05 -7.26
N LEU A 26 9.36 -3.76 -7.06
CA LEU A 26 10.22 -2.88 -6.24
C LEU A 26 10.20 -3.32 -4.78
N PHE A 27 9.01 -3.65 -4.29
CA PHE A 27 8.81 -4.25 -2.97
C PHE A 27 8.26 -5.67 -3.14
N VAL A 28 8.67 -6.57 -2.25
CA VAL A 28 8.10 -7.93 -2.18
C VAL A 28 6.71 -7.88 -1.54
N ARG A 29 6.53 -7.04 -0.53
CA ARG A 29 5.24 -6.85 0.17
C ARG A 29 5.21 -5.50 0.89
N ALA A 30 4.01 -5.12 1.35
CA ALA A 30 3.86 -4.14 2.41
C ALA A 30 3.85 -4.86 3.77
N ASP A 31 4.31 -4.17 4.81
CA ASP A 31 4.35 -4.69 6.18
C ASP A 31 4.09 -3.56 7.20
N LEU A 32 3.83 -3.95 8.45
CA LEU A 32 3.75 -3.04 9.58
C LEU A 32 5.15 -2.75 10.12
N GLY A 33 5.34 -1.51 10.55
CA GLY A 33 6.52 -1.06 11.29
C GLY A 33 6.12 -0.15 12.44
N GLU A 34 7.11 0.32 13.18
CA GLU A 34 6.93 1.29 14.25
C GLU A 34 7.93 2.43 14.10
N SER A 35 7.48 3.66 14.35
CA SER A 35 8.34 4.84 14.35
C SER A 35 7.82 5.85 15.36
N ASN A 36 8.61 6.12 16.42
CA ASN A 36 8.29 7.09 17.48
C ASN A 36 6.91 6.83 18.13
N GLY A 37 6.58 5.57 18.43
CA GLY A 37 5.30 5.18 19.03
C GLY A 37 4.10 5.24 18.09
N LEU A 38 4.32 5.44 16.78
CA LEU A 38 3.29 5.34 15.74
C LEU A 38 3.45 4.06 14.95
N HIS A 39 2.34 3.44 14.59
CA HIS A 39 2.29 2.30 13.68
C HIS A 39 2.43 2.79 12.25
N THR A 40 3.33 2.19 11.48
CA THR A 40 3.66 2.65 10.13
C THR A 40 3.44 1.57 9.10
N ILE A 41 3.14 1.97 7.87
CA ILE A 41 3.16 1.08 6.71
C ILE A 41 4.46 1.31 5.95
N VAL A 42 5.18 0.24 5.67
CA VAL A 42 6.44 0.23 4.93
C VAL A 42 6.38 -0.77 3.78
N GLY A 43 7.20 -0.55 2.76
CA GLY A 43 7.52 -1.56 1.75
C GLY A 43 8.72 -2.39 2.20
N VAL A 44 8.67 -3.70 1.95
CA VAL A 44 9.77 -4.63 2.24
C VAL A 44 10.47 -4.98 0.93
N TYR A 45 11.78 -4.75 0.88
CA TYR A 45 12.63 -5.09 -0.27
C TYR A 45 12.96 -6.59 -0.31
N GLY A 46 13.51 -7.05 -1.44
CA GLY A 46 13.90 -8.46 -1.62
C GLY A 46 14.99 -8.95 -0.67
N ASP A 47 15.81 -8.05 -0.15
CA ASP A 47 16.84 -8.32 0.87
C ASP A 47 16.28 -8.31 2.31
N GLY A 48 14.97 -8.08 2.48
CA GLY A 48 14.30 -8.00 3.78
C GLY A 48 14.44 -6.64 4.48
N SER A 49 15.17 -5.68 3.90
CA SER A 49 15.20 -4.31 4.41
C SER A 49 13.84 -3.61 4.21
N VAL A 50 13.59 -2.56 5.01
CA VAL A 50 12.33 -1.82 4.98
C VAL A 50 12.52 -0.41 4.44
N SER A 51 11.53 0.09 3.70
CA SER A 51 11.50 1.46 3.23
C SER A 51 11.28 2.47 4.37
N ALA A 52 11.41 3.75 4.05
CA ALA A 52 10.85 4.79 4.91
C ALA A 52 9.33 4.60 5.09
N PRO A 53 8.75 5.05 6.23
CA PRO A 53 7.32 5.03 6.47
C PRO A 53 6.52 5.74 5.36
N MET A 54 5.59 5.03 4.74
CA MET A 54 4.70 5.57 3.71
C MET A 54 3.42 6.18 4.31
N ALA A 55 2.96 5.61 5.42
CA ALA A 55 1.86 6.12 6.22
C ALA A 55 2.14 5.88 7.70
N LYS A 56 1.54 6.71 8.57
CA LYS A 56 1.64 6.60 10.03
C LYS A 56 0.25 6.67 10.65
N TYR A 57 0.06 5.87 11.69
CA TYR A 57 -1.19 5.70 12.40
C TYR A 57 -0.92 5.73 13.91
N ALA A 58 -1.76 6.45 14.64
CA ALA A 58 -1.77 6.39 16.10
C ALA A 58 -2.49 5.13 16.63
N ASP A 59 -3.41 4.57 15.82
CA ASP A 59 -4.19 3.38 16.16
C ASP A 59 -3.70 2.19 15.33
N PHE A 60 -3.31 1.12 16.02
CA PHE A 60 -2.84 -0.12 15.41
C PHE A 60 -3.87 -0.74 14.46
N ARG A 61 -5.15 -0.78 14.84
CA ARG A 61 -6.22 -1.39 14.04
C ARG A 61 -6.37 -0.69 12.70
N ARG A 62 -6.23 0.64 12.69
CA ARG A 62 -6.26 1.43 11.44
C ARG A 62 -5.07 1.14 10.53
N ALA A 63 -3.90 0.83 11.10
CA ALA A 63 -2.74 0.42 10.33
C ALA A 63 -2.97 -0.98 9.72
N GLU A 64 -3.51 -1.92 10.49
CA GLU A 64 -3.88 -3.25 9.99
C GLU A 64 -4.91 -3.18 8.86
N ASP A 65 -6.00 -2.42 9.04
CA ASP A 65 -7.03 -2.23 8.02
C ASP A 65 -6.42 -1.67 6.71
N ALA A 66 -5.50 -0.71 6.84
CA ALA A 66 -4.81 -0.13 5.69
C ALA A 66 -3.89 -1.14 5.00
N LEU A 67 -3.17 -1.96 5.77
CA LEU A 67 -2.32 -3.02 5.24
C LEU A 67 -3.13 -4.06 4.47
N GLU A 68 -4.28 -4.48 5.03
CA GLU A 68 -5.17 -5.44 4.39
C GLU A 68 -5.71 -4.91 3.06
N ILE A 69 -6.12 -3.64 3.01
CA ILE A 69 -6.55 -2.99 1.77
C ILE A 69 -5.44 -3.05 0.71
N ILE A 70 -4.19 -2.77 1.09
CA ILE A 70 -3.05 -2.82 0.18
C ILE A 70 -2.83 -4.23 -0.35
N HIS A 71 -2.84 -5.25 0.51
CA HIS A 71 -2.70 -6.64 0.10
C HIS A 71 -3.81 -7.06 -0.88
N ARG A 72 -5.07 -6.67 -0.62
CA ARG A 72 -6.19 -6.90 -1.56
C ARG A 72 -5.97 -6.17 -2.89
N LEU A 73 -5.45 -4.94 -2.87
CA LEU A 73 -5.13 -4.18 -4.09
C LEU A 73 -4.01 -4.85 -4.90
N VAL A 74 -2.99 -5.40 -4.24
CA VAL A 74 -1.93 -6.19 -4.92
C VAL A 74 -2.53 -7.41 -5.61
N GLN A 75 -3.39 -8.17 -4.93
CA GLN A 75 -4.05 -9.35 -5.49
C GLN A 75 -4.97 -9.01 -6.66
N SER A 76 -5.80 -7.97 -6.51
CA SER A 76 -6.75 -7.55 -7.55
C SER A 76 -6.09 -7.10 -8.86
N GLY A 77 -4.87 -6.54 -8.79
CA GLY A 77 -4.11 -6.11 -9.96
C GLY A 77 -3.52 -7.24 -10.81
N HIS A 78 -3.48 -8.48 -10.30
CA HIS A 78 -3.04 -9.65 -11.08
C HIS A 78 -4.10 -10.13 -12.09
N SER A 79 -5.35 -9.66 -11.98
CA SER A 79 -6.46 -10.17 -12.79
C SER A 79 -6.61 -9.48 -14.17
N ALA A 80 -5.76 -8.51 -14.52
CA ALA A 80 -5.93 -7.70 -15.73
C ALA A 80 -4.95 -7.99 -16.88
N GLU A 81 -4.04 -8.96 -16.74
CA GLU A 81 -3.10 -9.37 -17.81
C GLU A 81 -3.32 -10.83 -18.26
N VAL A 82 -4.58 -11.21 -18.44
CA VAL A 82 -4.94 -12.44 -19.16
C VAL A 82 -6.12 -12.14 -20.10
N ASN A 83 -5.81 -11.50 -21.23
CA ASN A 83 -6.44 -11.69 -22.55
C ASN A 83 -5.89 -10.67 -23.57
#